data_AF-A0A1Y3C9R1-F1
#
_entry.id   AF-A0A1Y3C9R1-F1
#
_cell.length_a   1.000
_cell.length_b   1.000
_cell.length_c   1.000
_cell.angle_alpha   90.00
_cell.angle_beta   90.00
_cell.angle_gamma   90.00
#
_symmetry.space_group_name_H-M   'P 1'
#
loop_
_entity.id
_entity.type
_entity.pdbx_description
1 polymer ?
#
loop_
_entity_poly.entity_id
_entity_poly.type
_entity_poly.pdbx_seq_one_letter_code
_entity_poly.pdbx_strand_id
1 'polypeptide(L)'
;MKKLPLILSTLLLAVTANVWAGHEDDQKIMTAAAKHPVTVAQAKKLGDETAVSVTGTIVRQIKHEHYELKDASGTIVVDIDEKLATAEQLKAGTKVKVLGEVDTHKHRPTDIDAVKVEFMK
;
A
#
# COMPACT_ATOMS: atom_id res chain seq x y z
N MET A 1 61.16 -10.99 -30.69
CA MET A 1 60.29 -11.82 -29.83
C MET A 1 59.20 -10.92 -29.25
N LYS A 2 57.94 -11.26 -29.59
CA LYS A 2 56.64 -10.93 -28.97
C LYS A 2 56.38 -9.47 -28.53
N LYS A 3 55.62 -8.76 -29.38
CA LYS A 3 54.92 -7.50 -29.09
C LYS A 3 53.64 -7.79 -28.27
N LEU A 4 53.26 -6.88 -27.37
CA LEU A 4 52.09 -6.95 -26.46
C LEU A 4 51.31 -5.60 -26.54
N PRO A 5 50.03 -5.53 -26.16
CA PRO A 5 48.81 -5.84 -26.94
C PRO A 5 47.97 -4.56 -27.21
N LEU A 6 47.22 -4.43 -28.30
CA LEU A 6 45.85 -4.91 -28.57
C LEU A 6 44.72 -4.27 -27.70
N ILE A 7 44.08 -3.27 -28.34
CA ILE A 7 42.65 -2.91 -28.38
C ILE A 7 41.99 -2.24 -27.15
N LEU A 8 41.88 -0.92 -27.31
CA LEU A 8 40.81 -0.05 -26.82
C LEU A 8 39.47 -0.44 -27.48
N SER A 9 38.46 -0.81 -26.70
CA SER A 9 37.05 -0.79 -27.14
C SER A 9 36.15 -0.51 -25.95
N THR A 10 35.78 0.77 -25.86
CA THR A 10 34.64 1.31 -25.12
C THR A 10 33.34 0.69 -25.62
N LEU A 11 32.57 0.02 -24.76
CA LEU A 11 31.10 0.10 -24.76
C LEU A 11 30.50 -0.58 -23.52
N LEU A 12 29.84 0.20 -22.67
CA LEU A 12 28.57 -0.18 -22.04
C LEU A 12 27.93 1.10 -21.49
N LEU A 13 27.04 1.68 -22.30
CA LEU A 13 25.99 2.57 -21.83
C LEU A 13 25.07 1.76 -20.92
N ALA A 14 25.29 1.81 -19.61
CA ALA A 14 24.26 1.44 -18.66
C ALA A 14 23.28 2.61 -18.57
N VAL A 15 22.23 2.56 -19.40
CA VAL A 15 21.04 3.38 -19.20
C VAL A 15 20.32 2.78 -17.99
N THR A 16 20.61 3.28 -16.79
CA THR A 16 19.73 3.02 -15.64
C THR A 16 18.49 3.88 -15.88
N ALA A 17 17.42 3.22 -16.34
CA ALA A 17 16.13 3.85 -16.52
C ALA A 17 15.67 4.44 -15.17
N ASN A 18 15.44 5.75 -15.15
CA ASN A 18 14.72 6.41 -14.07
C ASN A 18 13.24 6.02 -14.18
N VAL A 19 12.90 4.82 -13.70
CA VAL A 19 11.52 4.36 -13.61
C VAL A 19 11.00 4.72 -12.22
N TRP A 20 10.26 5.83 -12.18
CA TRP A 20 9.21 6.17 -11.20
C TRP A 20 9.37 5.59 -9.78
N ALA A 21 9.94 6.38 -8.87
CA ALA A 21 10.25 6.03 -7.49
C ALA A 21 9.09 5.48 -6.62
N GLY A 22 7.82 5.51 -7.07
CA GLY A 22 6.69 4.96 -6.32
C GLY A 22 6.36 3.49 -6.63
N HIS A 23 6.65 2.99 -7.83
CA HIS A 23 6.11 1.69 -8.25
C HIS A 23 6.81 0.48 -7.61
N GLU A 24 8.10 0.62 -7.28
CA GLU A 24 8.86 -0.45 -6.61
C GLU A 24 8.49 -0.58 -5.13
N ASP A 25 8.11 0.52 -4.49
CA ASP A 25 7.79 0.52 -3.07
C ASP A 25 6.37 -0.01 -2.81
N ASP A 26 5.38 0.36 -3.63
CA ASP A 26 4.03 -0.21 -3.59
C ASP A 26 4.04 -1.75 -3.69
N GLN A 27 4.84 -2.32 -4.59
CA GLN A 27 4.94 -3.78 -4.76
C GLN A 27 5.53 -4.49 -3.53
N LYS A 28 6.50 -3.86 -2.85
CA LYS A 28 7.06 -4.40 -1.60
C LYS A 28 6.02 -4.37 -0.49
N ILE A 29 5.31 -3.26 -0.34
CA ILE A 29 4.23 -3.09 0.65
C ILE A 29 3.15 -4.15 0.40
N MET A 30 2.66 -4.29 -0.84
CA MET A 30 1.66 -5.29 -1.21
C MET A 30 2.09 -6.71 -0.83
N THR A 31 3.36 -7.06 -1.09
CA THR A 31 3.91 -8.39 -0.78
C THR A 31 4.02 -8.64 0.72
N ALA A 32 4.41 -7.64 1.49
CA ALA A 32 4.51 -7.71 2.95
C ALA A 32 3.12 -7.75 3.61
N ALA A 33 2.23 -6.82 3.24
CA ALA A 33 0.85 -6.74 3.69
C ALA A 33 0.06 -8.03 3.45
N ALA A 34 0.24 -8.66 2.29
CA ALA A 34 -0.42 -9.93 1.95
C ALA A 34 -0.07 -11.08 2.91
N LYS A 35 1.10 -11.03 3.56
CA LYS A 35 1.58 -12.02 4.54
C LYS A 35 1.26 -11.64 6.00
N HIS A 36 0.67 -10.47 6.22
CA HIS A 36 0.41 -9.93 7.56
C HIS A 36 -1.07 -9.52 7.72
N PRO A 37 -2.01 -10.50 7.74
CA PRO A 37 -3.40 -10.22 8.02
C PRO A 37 -3.61 -9.89 9.50
N VAL A 38 -4.28 -8.78 9.78
CA VAL A 38 -4.58 -8.32 11.14
C VAL A 38 -6.02 -7.83 11.26
N THR A 39 -6.54 -7.80 12.47
CA THR A 39 -7.81 -7.14 12.80
C THR A 39 -7.63 -5.62 12.88
N VAL A 40 -8.73 -4.87 12.77
CA VAL A 40 -8.73 -3.42 12.96
C VAL A 40 -8.12 -3.02 14.32
N ALA A 41 -8.49 -3.71 15.40
CA ALA A 41 -7.98 -3.41 16.73
C ALA A 41 -6.48 -3.70 16.87
N GLN A 42 -5.94 -4.66 16.12
CA GLN A 42 -4.50 -4.92 16.05
C GLN A 42 -3.79 -3.84 15.26
N ALA A 43 -4.31 -3.47 14.08
CA ALA A 43 -3.72 -2.43 13.22
C ALA A 43 -3.48 -1.12 13.98
N LYS A 44 -4.46 -0.68 14.79
CA LYS A 44 -4.36 0.53 15.63
C LYS A 44 -3.23 0.53 16.67
N LYS A 45 -2.61 -0.62 16.94
CA LYS A 45 -1.55 -0.78 17.94
C LYS A 45 -0.18 -1.00 17.30
N LEU A 46 -0.12 -1.15 15.98
CA LEU A 46 1.13 -1.34 15.27
C LEU A 46 1.85 0.00 15.11
N GLY A 47 3.15 -0.10 14.82
CA GLY A 47 3.97 1.08 14.54
C GLY A 47 3.68 1.65 13.15
N ASP A 48 4.15 2.87 12.96
CA ASP A 48 4.21 3.54 11.66
C ASP A 48 4.88 2.66 10.60
N GLU A 49 4.51 2.86 9.33
CA GLU A 49 5.05 2.18 8.15
C GLU A 49 4.91 0.63 8.21
N THR A 50 4.05 0.11 9.09
CA THR A 50 3.86 -1.35 9.20
C THR A 50 2.90 -1.83 8.12
N ALA A 51 3.40 -2.60 7.15
CA ALA A 51 2.57 -3.21 6.12
C ALA A 51 1.61 -4.26 6.71
N VAL A 52 0.32 -4.12 6.41
CA VAL A 52 -0.77 -4.95 6.92
C VAL A 52 -1.85 -5.22 5.88
N SER A 53 -2.60 -6.30 6.08
CA SER A 53 -3.88 -6.47 5.39
C SER A 53 -5.05 -6.59 6.37
N VAL A 54 -6.10 -5.80 6.14
CA VAL A 54 -7.30 -5.74 6.98
C VAL A 54 -8.52 -6.02 6.13
N THR A 55 -9.36 -6.97 6.56
CA THR A 55 -10.64 -7.26 5.90
C THR A 55 -11.78 -6.69 6.73
N GLY A 56 -12.65 -5.91 6.09
CA GLY A 56 -13.79 -5.29 6.75
C GLY A 56 -14.88 -4.87 5.77
N THR A 57 -15.84 -4.12 6.28
CA THR A 57 -16.95 -3.55 5.53
C THR A 57 -16.90 -2.04 5.60
N ILE A 58 -17.01 -1.37 4.45
CA ILE A 58 -17.11 0.08 4.37
C ILE A 58 -18.40 0.52 5.05
N VAL A 59 -18.28 1.41 6.02
CA VAL A 59 -19.42 2.00 6.74
C VAL A 59 -19.90 3.26 6.01
N ARG A 60 -18.96 4.13 5.63
CA ARG A 60 -19.22 5.40 4.93
C ARG A 60 -17.92 6.02 4.43
N GLN A 61 -18.05 6.95 3.49
CA GLN A 61 -17.01 7.92 3.18
C GLN A 61 -17.05 9.06 4.21
N ILE A 62 -15.89 9.41 4.77
CA ILE A 62 -15.76 10.50 5.78
C ILE A 62 -15.42 11.81 5.07
N LYS A 63 -14.50 11.76 4.10
CA LYS A 63 -14.09 12.85 3.21
C LYS A 63 -13.51 12.25 1.92
N HIS A 64 -13.05 13.09 1.00
CA HIS A 64 -12.39 12.61 -0.23
C HIS A 64 -11.29 11.59 0.12
N GLU A 65 -11.32 10.43 -0.55
CA GLU A 65 -10.41 9.28 -0.38
C GLU A 65 -10.37 8.59 0.99
N HIS A 66 -11.03 9.13 2.02
CA HIS A 66 -11.01 8.54 3.36
C HIS A 66 -12.33 7.85 3.71
N TYR A 67 -12.24 6.58 4.08
CA TYR A 67 -13.40 5.74 4.36
C TYR A 67 -13.31 5.12 5.76
N GLU A 68 -14.46 4.97 6.42
CA GLU A 68 -14.56 4.23 7.67
C GLU A 68 -14.72 2.74 7.35
N LEU A 69 -13.73 1.92 7.70
CA LEU A 69 -13.75 0.47 7.56
C LEU A 69 -14.05 -0.17 8.92
N LYS A 70 -14.95 -1.15 8.94
CA LYS A 70 -15.34 -1.87 10.16
C LYS A 70 -15.10 -3.36 10.04
N ASP A 71 -14.57 -3.97 11.10
CA ASP A 71 -14.62 -5.41 11.33
C ASP A 71 -15.27 -5.72 12.70
N ALA A 72 -15.16 -6.97 13.18
CA ALA A 72 -15.71 -7.36 14.48
C ALA A 72 -14.97 -6.75 15.68
N SER A 73 -13.73 -6.28 15.49
CA SER A 73 -12.86 -5.74 16.53
C SER A 73 -12.94 -4.21 16.66
N GLY A 74 -13.44 -3.50 15.64
CA GLY A 74 -13.67 -2.06 15.70
C GLY A 74 -13.78 -1.39 14.33
N THR A 75 -13.57 -0.08 14.30
CA THR A 75 -13.53 0.74 13.09
C THR A 75 -12.20 1.46 12.94
N ILE A 76 -11.71 1.65 11.71
CA ILE A 76 -10.50 2.42 11.38
C ILE A 76 -10.73 3.23 10.12
N VAL A 77 -10.01 4.33 9.98
CA VAL A 77 -9.99 5.09 8.73
C VAL A 77 -9.01 4.42 7.78
N VAL A 78 -9.41 4.27 6.52
CA VAL A 78 -8.53 3.85 5.43
C VAL A 78 -8.48 4.96 4.39
N ASP A 79 -7.28 5.35 3.97
CA ASP A 79 -7.06 6.23 2.83
C ASP A 79 -6.97 5.34 1.57
N ILE A 80 -7.90 5.53 0.64
CA ILE A 80 -7.99 4.79 -0.61
C ILE A 80 -8.10 5.80 -1.73
N ASP A 81 -6.96 6.00 -2.40
CA ASP A 81 -6.83 6.84 -3.59
C ASP A 81 -7.81 6.38 -4.70
N GLU A 82 -8.38 7.35 -5.42
CA GLU A 82 -9.33 7.09 -6.50
C GLU A 82 -8.76 6.19 -7.62
N LYS A 83 -7.43 6.12 -7.76
CA LYS A 83 -6.73 5.18 -8.66
C LYS A 83 -6.91 3.70 -8.28
N LEU A 84 -7.20 3.41 -7.01
CA LEU A 84 -7.37 2.05 -6.49
C LEU A 84 -8.84 1.62 -6.55
N ALA A 85 -9.76 2.54 -6.21
CA ALA A 85 -11.19 2.28 -6.25
C ALA A 85 -11.99 3.60 -6.28
N THR A 86 -13.09 3.63 -7.03
CA THR A 86 -13.99 4.79 -7.06
C THR A 86 -14.88 4.83 -5.82
N ALA A 87 -15.37 6.03 -5.46
CA ALA A 87 -16.32 6.20 -4.36
C ALA A 87 -17.60 5.37 -4.55
N GLU A 88 -18.02 5.13 -5.78
CA GLU A 88 -19.19 4.31 -6.13
C GLU A 88 -18.97 2.83 -5.83
N GLN A 89 -17.75 2.33 -6.02
CA GLN A 89 -17.35 0.99 -5.63
C GLN A 89 -17.27 0.85 -4.10
N LEU A 90 -16.82 1.90 -3.41
CA LEU A 90 -16.67 1.98 -1.95
C LEU A 90 -17.92 2.49 -1.22
N LYS A 91 -19.12 2.11 -1.69
CA LYS A 91 -20.37 2.41 -1.00
C LYS A 91 -20.49 1.69 0.35
N ALA A 92 -21.34 2.22 1.23
CA ALA A 92 -21.67 1.59 2.51
C ALA A 92 -22.16 0.14 2.30
N GLY A 93 -21.65 -0.79 3.11
CA GLY A 93 -21.92 -2.22 3.02
C GLY A 93 -20.95 -2.99 2.11
N THR A 94 -20.13 -2.32 1.30
CA THR A 94 -19.13 -3.01 0.47
C THR A 94 -18.09 -3.68 1.36
N LYS A 95 -17.86 -4.98 1.15
CA LYS A 95 -16.84 -5.74 1.87
C LYS A 95 -15.53 -5.74 1.07
N VAL A 96 -14.45 -5.34 1.72
CA VAL A 96 -13.13 -5.20 1.09
C VAL A 96 -12.04 -5.78 1.98
N LYS A 97 -10.93 -6.17 1.35
CA LYS A 97 -9.64 -6.36 1.99
C LYS A 97 -8.72 -5.24 1.52
N VAL A 98 -8.25 -4.43 2.47
CA VAL A 98 -7.31 -3.33 2.24
C VAL A 98 -5.91 -3.83 2.57
N LEU A 99 -4.98 -3.68 1.63
CA LEU A 99 -3.55 -3.89 1.84
C LEU A 99 -2.90 -2.51 1.82
N GLY A 100 -2.10 -2.22 2.83
CA GLY A 100 -1.55 -0.89 3.03
C GLY A 100 -0.56 -0.84 4.18
N GLU A 101 -0.14 0.36 4.52
CA GLU A 101 0.73 0.64 5.66
C GLU A 101 -0.08 1.31 6.76
N VAL A 102 0.28 1.02 8.01
CA VAL A 102 -0.23 1.76 9.16
C VAL A 102 0.45 3.13 9.18
N ASP A 103 -0.34 4.20 9.21
CA ASP A 103 0.14 5.58 9.37
C ASP A 103 -0.29 6.11 10.75
N THR A 104 0.69 6.56 11.53
CA THR A 104 0.52 7.03 12.90
C THR A 104 0.80 8.53 13.02
N HIS A 105 -0.17 9.25 13.59
CA HIS A 105 -0.09 10.71 13.70
C HIS A 105 0.07 11.14 15.16
N LYS A 106 0.77 12.26 15.40
CA LYS A 106 0.88 12.85 16.75
C LYS A 106 -0.45 13.39 17.30
N HIS A 107 -1.34 13.84 16.41
CA HIS A 107 -2.56 14.58 16.77
C HIS A 107 -3.83 14.03 16.10
N ARG A 108 -3.72 12.96 15.31
CA ARG A 108 -4.85 12.31 14.64
C ARG A 108 -4.86 10.82 14.96
N PRO A 109 -6.01 10.13 14.86
CA PRO A 109 -6.04 8.68 14.99
C PRO A 109 -5.19 8.00 13.91
N THR A 110 -4.68 6.81 14.23
CA THR A 110 -4.06 5.90 13.27
C THR A 110 -5.02 5.53 12.15
N ASP A 111 -4.52 5.54 10.92
CA ASP A 111 -5.17 5.13 9.69
C ASP A 111 -4.33 4.09 8.92
N ILE A 112 -4.85 3.64 7.77
CA ILE A 112 -4.14 2.76 6.86
C ILE A 112 -4.14 3.41 5.48
N ASP A 113 -2.94 3.63 4.94
CA ASP A 113 -2.74 4.10 3.57
C ASP A 113 -2.74 2.91 2.62
N ALA A 114 -3.78 2.81 1.79
CA ALA A 114 -3.97 1.68 0.91
C ALA A 114 -3.03 1.74 -0.30
N VAL A 115 -2.36 0.62 -0.58
CA VAL A 115 -1.66 0.36 -1.84
C VAL A 115 -2.46 -0.58 -2.76
N LYS A 116 -3.40 -1.33 -2.19
CA LYS A 116 -4.30 -2.23 -2.94
C LYS A 116 -5.60 -2.46 -2.21
N VAL A 117 -6.70 -2.51 -2.97
CA VAL A 117 -8.02 -2.91 -2.47
C VAL A 117 -8.51 -4.14 -3.22
N GLU A 118 -8.97 -5.15 -2.49
CA GLU A 118 -9.59 -6.36 -3.03
C GLU A 118 -11.05 -6.41 -2.61
N PHE A 119 -11.96 -6.44 -3.59
CA PHE A 119 -13.40 -6.56 -3.34
C PHE A 119 -13.77 -8.01 -2.99
N MET A 120 -14.44 -8.18 -1.86
CA MET A 120 -14.92 -9.48 -1.40
C MET A 120 -16.32 -9.74 -1.96
N LYS A 121 -16.53 -10.95 -2.49
CA LYS A 121 -17.84 -11.43 -2.97
C LYS A 121 -18.72 -11.90 -1.81
#